data_AF-A0A0F9QTZ1-F1
#
_entry.id   AF-A0A0F9QTZ1-F1
#
_cell.length_a   1.000
_cell.length_b   1.000
_cell.length_c   1.000
_cell.angle_alpha   90.00
_cell.angle_beta   90.00
_cell.angle_gamma   90.00
#
_symmetry.space_group_name_H-M   'P 1'
#
loop_
_entity.id
_entity.type
_entity.pdbx_description
1 polymer ?
#
loop_
_entity_poly.entity_id
_entity_poly.type
_entity_poly.pdbx_seq_one_letter_code
_entity_poly.pdbx_strand_id
1 'polypeptide(L)'
;MSLIRITENDVIPLALQLEDGDVGKFPQAIVRDDGGNELGGSPYDLTHKGDGFYSSTSLVMTSDPFISAVYIVYNEIGHTTESVSHLRSNDIFLLNTSIVWDEVVADHQGDGTYGGEVATKADIQAATSTLEVVADSGTAVQGTVISGTYVSTAVRDNTYWQIQEDASNGITVEFIFTMSDPDCKPGVFEVFGRYEGVPSKSHYQELWAWNVESAAWEQLIEIFMPGGITSDATFQHEYYERHINRPTQEVKIRVIHNITSYNGTHNIYFDSVRLSCIIVITAADIADAVWEEAAADHEIAGTTGAKLRLMEQILRNKIVTDPVTGIMTLYDDAGGVLLTAQLYEETGTGQAYRGQGAERRERLEEP
;
A
#
# COMPACT_ATOMS: atom_id res chain seq x y z
N MET A 1 -26.91 -28.51 -14.89
CA MET A 1 -26.84 -27.41 -13.92
C MET A 1 -25.43 -26.84 -13.98
N SER A 2 -25.26 -25.72 -14.67
CA SER A 2 -23.99 -25.01 -14.70
C SER A 2 -23.94 -24.05 -13.51
N LEU A 3 -22.80 -23.97 -12.83
CA LEU A 3 -22.55 -22.95 -11.81
C LEU A 3 -21.76 -21.82 -12.45
N ILE A 4 -22.35 -20.64 -12.56
CA ILE A 4 -21.74 -19.47 -13.21
C ILE A 4 -21.62 -18.36 -12.18
N ARG A 5 -20.42 -17.77 -12.03
CA ARG A 5 -20.17 -16.59 -11.18
C ARG A 5 -20.18 -15.34 -12.05
N ILE A 6 -20.94 -14.31 -11.66
CA ILE A 6 -21.12 -13.08 -12.43
C ILE A 6 -20.95 -11.86 -11.50
N THR A 7 -20.24 -10.83 -11.96
CA THR A 7 -20.04 -9.58 -11.19
C THR A 7 -21.33 -8.77 -11.16
N GLU A 8 -21.58 -8.00 -10.09
CA GLU A 8 -22.71 -7.07 -10.04
C GLU A 8 -22.72 -6.13 -11.26
N ASN A 9 -23.90 -5.89 -11.84
CA ASN A 9 -24.14 -5.12 -13.06
C ASN A 9 -23.67 -5.75 -14.39
N ASP A 10 -22.96 -6.89 -14.37
CA ASP A 10 -22.67 -7.63 -15.60
C ASP A 10 -23.93 -8.31 -16.14
N VAL A 11 -23.96 -8.49 -17.47
CA VAL A 11 -25.07 -9.19 -18.15
C VAL A 11 -25.08 -10.67 -17.74
N ILE A 12 -26.24 -11.16 -17.31
CA ILE A 12 -26.48 -12.58 -17.09
C ILE A 12 -26.82 -13.24 -18.43
N PRO A 13 -26.01 -14.21 -18.90
CA PRO A 13 -26.26 -14.90 -20.16
C PRO A 13 -27.35 -15.96 -19.95
N LEU A 14 -28.62 -15.55 -20.12
CA LEU A 14 -29.74 -16.49 -20.14
C LEU A 14 -29.68 -17.27 -21.46
N ALA A 15 -29.50 -18.59 -21.37
CA ALA A 15 -29.25 -19.41 -22.55
C ALA A 15 -29.89 -20.80 -22.41
N LEU A 16 -30.52 -21.28 -23.49
CA LEU A 16 -31.15 -22.59 -23.56
C LEU A 16 -30.82 -23.25 -24.90
N GLN A 17 -30.37 -24.50 -24.85
CA GLN A 17 -30.18 -25.37 -26.01
C GLN A 17 -31.27 -26.43 -26.03
N LEU A 18 -32.02 -26.53 -27.12
CA LEU A 18 -32.92 -27.65 -27.38
C LEU A 18 -32.15 -28.77 -28.09
N GLU A 19 -32.21 -30.00 -27.57
CA GLU A 19 -31.41 -31.13 -28.07
C GLU A 19 -31.84 -31.60 -29.47
N ASP A 20 -33.10 -31.36 -29.85
CA ASP A 20 -33.65 -31.72 -31.16
C ASP A 20 -33.45 -30.62 -32.22
N GLY A 21 -32.91 -29.47 -31.83
CA GLY A 21 -32.68 -28.34 -32.72
C GLY A 21 -33.97 -27.62 -33.16
N ASP A 22 -35.11 -27.82 -32.50
CA ASP A 22 -36.39 -27.21 -32.91
C ASP A 22 -36.35 -25.68 -32.84
N VAL A 23 -36.50 -25.04 -34.00
CA VAL A 23 -36.49 -23.58 -34.17
C VAL A 23 -37.89 -22.94 -34.07
N GLY A 24 -38.93 -23.76 -33.98
CA GLY A 24 -40.34 -23.33 -33.91
C GLY A 24 -40.86 -23.13 -32.49
N LYS A 25 -39.97 -22.98 -31.50
CA LYS A 25 -40.30 -22.85 -30.08
C LYS A 25 -40.13 -21.43 -29.58
N PHE A 26 -40.78 -21.15 -28.45
CA PHE A 26 -40.79 -19.84 -27.80
C PHE A 26 -40.42 -20.01 -26.33
N PRO A 27 -39.12 -20.16 -25.99
CA PRO A 27 -38.70 -20.32 -24.61
C PRO A 27 -38.68 -18.99 -23.84
N GLN A 28 -39.07 -19.04 -22.57
CA GLN A 28 -38.94 -17.96 -21.59
C GLN A 28 -38.10 -18.40 -20.39
N ALA A 29 -37.40 -17.46 -19.76
CA ALA A 29 -36.75 -17.64 -18.46
C ALA A 29 -37.51 -16.88 -17.37
N ILE A 30 -38.02 -17.60 -16.38
CA ILE A 30 -38.54 -17.01 -15.13
C ILE A 30 -37.36 -16.88 -14.17
N VAL A 31 -37.07 -15.65 -13.75
CA VAL A 31 -35.87 -15.34 -12.98
C VAL A 31 -36.23 -14.85 -11.59
N ARG A 32 -35.64 -15.45 -10.56
CA ARG A 32 -35.91 -15.14 -9.15
C ARG A 32 -34.65 -14.78 -8.37
N ASP A 33 -34.80 -13.84 -7.43
CA ASP A 33 -33.79 -13.47 -6.43
C ASP A 33 -33.55 -14.59 -5.41
N ASP A 34 -32.66 -14.33 -4.44
CA ASP A 34 -32.32 -15.26 -3.36
C ASP A 34 -33.47 -15.47 -2.35
N GLY A 35 -34.40 -14.51 -2.27
CA GLY A 35 -35.65 -14.60 -1.52
C GLY A 35 -36.78 -15.35 -2.24
N GLY A 36 -36.59 -15.73 -3.51
CA GLY A 36 -37.58 -16.39 -4.34
C GLY A 36 -38.60 -15.46 -5.01
N ASN A 37 -38.43 -14.14 -4.92
CA ASN A 37 -39.27 -13.17 -5.64
C ASN A 37 -38.81 -13.06 -7.10
N GLU A 38 -39.74 -12.75 -8.00
CA GLU A 38 -39.37 -12.53 -9.40
C GLU A 38 -38.66 -11.19 -9.56
N LEU A 39 -37.53 -11.20 -10.28
CA LEU A 39 -36.79 -9.98 -10.59
C LEU A 39 -37.56 -9.12 -11.60
N GLY A 40 -37.36 -7.80 -11.54
CA GLY A 40 -37.93 -6.87 -12.51
C GLY A 40 -37.56 -7.29 -13.93
N GLY A 41 -38.56 -7.37 -14.82
CA GLY A 41 -38.39 -7.85 -16.20
C GLY A 41 -38.61 -9.36 -16.42
N SER A 42 -38.73 -10.17 -15.36
CA SER A 42 -39.17 -11.56 -15.48
C SER A 42 -40.67 -11.65 -15.86
N PRO A 43 -41.09 -12.56 -16.76
CA PRO A 43 -40.26 -13.50 -17.52
C PRO A 43 -39.51 -12.82 -18.68
N TYR A 44 -38.31 -13.33 -18.98
CA TYR A 44 -37.50 -12.88 -20.11
C TYR A 44 -37.72 -13.79 -21.33
N ASP A 45 -38.10 -13.22 -22.47
CA ASP A 45 -38.17 -13.94 -23.75
C ASP A 45 -36.76 -14.24 -24.27
N LEU A 46 -36.52 -15.47 -24.73
CA LEU A 46 -35.25 -15.85 -25.36
C LEU A 46 -35.40 -15.80 -26.90
N THR A 47 -34.39 -15.25 -27.58
CA THR A 47 -34.37 -15.14 -29.04
C THR A 47 -33.55 -16.29 -29.64
N HIS A 48 -34.08 -16.95 -30.66
CA HIS A 48 -33.36 -17.99 -31.42
C HIS A 48 -32.09 -17.44 -32.08
N LYS A 49 -30.98 -18.17 -31.95
CA LYS A 49 -29.65 -17.82 -32.49
C LYS A 49 -29.10 -18.83 -33.50
N GLY A 50 -29.75 -19.99 -33.70
CA GLY A 50 -29.34 -21.05 -34.61
C GLY A 50 -29.33 -22.42 -33.93
N ASP A 51 -29.59 -23.50 -34.68
CA ASP A 51 -29.49 -24.89 -34.23
C ASP A 51 -30.19 -25.21 -32.89
N GLY A 52 -31.36 -24.60 -32.65
CA GLY A 52 -32.12 -24.78 -31.40
C GLY A 52 -31.51 -24.09 -30.17
N PHE A 53 -30.51 -23.21 -30.36
CA PHE A 53 -29.97 -22.34 -29.33
C PHE A 53 -30.79 -21.06 -29.21
N TYR A 54 -31.20 -20.71 -28.00
CA TYR A 54 -31.96 -19.51 -27.67
C TYR A 54 -31.22 -18.74 -26.57
N SER A 55 -31.15 -17.41 -26.67
CA SER A 55 -30.50 -16.60 -25.64
C SER A 55 -31.15 -15.24 -25.41
N SER A 56 -30.92 -14.67 -24.24
CA SER A 56 -31.27 -13.30 -23.87
C SER A 56 -30.13 -12.64 -23.09
N THR A 57 -29.94 -11.35 -23.30
CA THR A 57 -28.91 -10.51 -22.66
C THR A 57 -29.52 -9.30 -21.95
N SER A 58 -30.83 -9.34 -21.68
CA SER A 58 -31.58 -8.22 -21.11
C SER A 58 -31.53 -8.16 -19.59
N LEU A 59 -31.02 -9.20 -18.93
CA LEU A 59 -30.88 -9.28 -17.48
C LEU A 59 -29.45 -8.93 -17.08
N VAL A 60 -29.30 -8.09 -16.05
CA VAL A 60 -28.04 -7.79 -15.38
C VAL A 60 -28.03 -8.36 -13.97
N MET A 61 -26.86 -8.72 -13.46
CA MET A 61 -26.68 -9.24 -12.11
C MET A 61 -26.97 -8.13 -11.09
N THR A 62 -27.89 -8.40 -10.17
CA THR A 62 -28.19 -7.51 -9.02
C THR A 62 -27.23 -7.77 -7.87
N SER A 63 -27.38 -7.03 -6.77
CA SER A 63 -26.66 -7.27 -5.51
C SER A 63 -27.10 -8.55 -4.78
N ASP A 64 -28.02 -9.34 -5.34
CA ASP A 64 -28.52 -10.55 -4.70
C ASP A 64 -27.45 -11.67 -4.75
N PRO A 65 -27.18 -12.39 -3.64
CA PRO A 65 -26.10 -13.39 -3.56
C PRO A 65 -26.17 -14.49 -4.63
N PHE A 66 -27.38 -14.87 -5.04
CA PHE A 66 -27.61 -15.74 -6.18
C PHE A 66 -28.95 -15.43 -6.85
N ILE A 67 -29.01 -15.75 -8.14
CA ILE A 67 -30.21 -15.64 -8.97
C ILE A 67 -30.47 -17.00 -9.60
N SER A 68 -31.74 -17.42 -9.63
CA SER A 68 -32.15 -18.66 -10.31
C SER A 68 -32.96 -18.34 -11.56
N ALA A 69 -32.73 -19.09 -12.65
CA ALA A 69 -33.47 -18.94 -13.90
C ALA A 69 -34.07 -20.29 -14.32
N VAL A 70 -35.40 -20.37 -14.32
CA VAL A 70 -36.15 -21.54 -14.77
C VAL A 70 -36.63 -21.31 -16.20
N TYR A 71 -36.18 -22.15 -17.12
CA TYR A 71 -36.53 -22.08 -18.54
C TYR A 71 -37.76 -22.93 -18.84
N ILE A 72 -38.75 -22.34 -19.50
CA ILE A 72 -39.99 -22.99 -19.93
C ILE A 72 -40.12 -22.82 -21.45
N VAL A 73 -40.37 -23.91 -22.17
CA VAL A 73 -40.50 -23.91 -23.63
C VAL A 73 -41.97 -23.93 -24.01
N TYR A 74 -42.40 -23.00 -24.87
CA TYR A 74 -43.78 -22.93 -25.36
C TYR A 74 -43.88 -23.24 -26.86
N ASN A 75 -45.05 -23.71 -27.30
CA ASN A 75 -45.32 -24.02 -28.70
C ASN A 75 -45.76 -22.81 -29.53
N GLU A 76 -46.03 -21.67 -28.88
CA GLU A 76 -46.47 -20.46 -29.53
C GLU A 76 -45.98 -19.20 -28.82
N ILE A 77 -45.89 -18.11 -29.58
CA ILE A 77 -45.40 -16.80 -29.13
C ILE A 77 -46.20 -16.19 -27.97
N GLY A 78 -47.43 -16.65 -27.74
CA GLY A 78 -48.27 -16.20 -26.64
C GLY A 78 -47.94 -16.84 -25.29
N HIS A 79 -47.05 -17.84 -25.26
CA HIS A 79 -46.63 -18.55 -24.04
C HIS A 79 -47.80 -19.12 -23.22
N THR A 80 -48.82 -19.67 -23.89
CA THR A 80 -50.03 -20.24 -23.28
C THR A 80 -50.03 -21.77 -23.16
N THR A 81 -49.27 -22.47 -24.01
CA THR A 81 -49.19 -23.92 -24.11
C THR A 81 -47.73 -24.34 -23.97
N GLU A 82 -47.38 -24.83 -22.79
CA GLU A 82 -46.07 -25.42 -22.52
C GLU A 82 -45.85 -26.65 -23.41
N SER A 83 -44.63 -26.78 -23.91
CA SER A 83 -44.22 -27.89 -24.77
C SER A 83 -44.09 -29.16 -23.95
N VAL A 84 -44.93 -30.16 -24.22
CA VAL A 84 -44.87 -31.49 -23.56
C VAL A 84 -43.64 -32.31 -23.95
N SER A 85 -42.96 -31.97 -25.05
CA SER A 85 -41.76 -32.66 -25.53
C SER A 85 -40.45 -32.10 -24.97
N HIS A 86 -40.50 -30.96 -24.26
CA HIS A 86 -39.32 -30.27 -23.74
C HIS A 86 -39.47 -30.09 -22.23
N LEU A 87 -38.55 -30.66 -21.46
CA LEU A 87 -38.56 -30.50 -20.01
C LEU A 87 -38.02 -29.11 -19.63
N ARG A 88 -38.49 -28.58 -18.50
CA ARG A 88 -37.94 -27.35 -17.92
C ARG A 88 -36.47 -27.54 -17.55
N SER A 89 -35.67 -26.51 -17.77
CA SER A 89 -34.26 -26.46 -17.33
C SER A 89 -34.09 -25.38 -16.26
N ASN A 90 -33.01 -25.46 -15.48
CA ASN A 90 -32.71 -24.47 -14.43
C ASN A 90 -31.21 -24.18 -14.38
N ASP A 91 -30.88 -22.89 -14.29
CA ASP A 91 -29.53 -22.39 -14.01
C ASP A 91 -29.51 -21.58 -12.71
N ILE A 92 -28.37 -21.61 -12.04
CA ILE A 92 -28.10 -20.76 -10.88
C ILE A 92 -26.86 -19.91 -11.19
N PHE A 93 -27.05 -18.61 -11.08
CA PHE A 93 -26.01 -17.61 -11.19
C PHE A 93 -25.65 -17.16 -9.78
N LEU A 94 -24.38 -17.26 -9.43
CA LEU A 94 -23.88 -16.74 -8.16
C LEU A 94 -23.33 -15.34 -8.39
N LEU A 95 -23.65 -14.42 -7.49
CA LEU A 95 -22.88 -13.19 -7.40
C LEU A 95 -21.43 -13.57 -7.15
N ASN A 96 -20.54 -13.07 -8.00
CA ASN A 96 -19.12 -13.21 -7.80
C ASN A 96 -18.69 -12.34 -6.62
N THR A 97 -19.00 -12.80 -5.40
CA THR A 97 -18.49 -12.24 -4.15
C THR A 97 -17.14 -12.81 -3.78
N SER A 98 -16.51 -13.58 -4.68
CA SER A 98 -15.05 -13.69 -4.65
C SER A 98 -14.52 -12.29 -4.91
N ILE A 99 -14.44 -11.52 -3.83
CA ILE A 99 -13.23 -10.82 -3.49
C ILE A 99 -12.17 -11.90 -3.73
N VAL A 100 -11.56 -11.87 -4.91
CA VAL A 100 -10.19 -12.34 -5.00
C VAL A 100 -9.56 -11.70 -3.76
N TRP A 101 -8.95 -12.51 -2.91
CA TRP A 101 -7.94 -11.95 -2.02
C TRP A 101 -6.78 -11.52 -2.92
N ASP A 102 -7.09 -10.51 -3.72
CA ASP A 102 -6.20 -9.63 -4.39
C ASP A 102 -6.00 -8.63 -3.28
N GLU A 103 -4.76 -8.51 -2.86
CA GLU A 103 -4.24 -7.29 -2.24
C GLU A 103 -4.85 -6.00 -2.87
N VAL A 104 -5.31 -6.10 -4.12
CA VAL A 104 -5.88 -5.10 -5.01
C VAL A 104 -7.42 -4.95 -4.95
N VAL A 105 -8.17 -5.32 -3.89
CA VAL A 105 -9.48 -4.64 -3.61
C VAL A 105 -9.67 -4.31 -2.12
N ALA A 106 -8.57 -3.91 -1.49
CA ALA A 106 -8.54 -2.67 -0.73
C ALA A 106 -8.31 -1.45 -1.66
N ASP A 107 -8.10 -1.69 -2.95
CA ASP A 107 -7.51 -0.83 -3.99
C ASP A 107 -8.36 0.33 -4.46
N HIS A 108 -8.73 1.22 -3.57
CA HIS A 108 -8.08 2.50 -3.74
C HIS A 108 -7.91 3.05 -5.21
N GLN A 109 -9.00 3.32 -5.96
CA GLN A 109 -8.94 3.91 -7.33
C GLN A 109 -9.57 5.30 -7.48
N GLY A 110 -9.68 6.07 -6.40
CA GLY A 110 -9.60 7.53 -6.52
C GLY A 110 -8.13 7.96 -6.51
N ASP A 111 -7.77 9.10 -7.10
CA ASP A 111 -6.46 9.70 -6.86
C ASP A 111 -6.14 9.70 -5.34
N GLY A 112 -4.95 9.22 -4.98
CA GLY A 112 -4.52 8.96 -3.60
C GLY A 112 -4.51 7.47 -3.22
N THR A 113 -4.79 6.62 -4.21
CA THR A 113 -5.34 5.30 -4.00
C THR A 113 -4.17 4.21 -3.88
N TYR A 114 -3.80 3.57 -2.75
CA TYR A 114 -2.43 3.05 -2.44
C TYR A 114 -1.66 2.06 -3.35
N GLY A 115 -0.49 2.55 -3.80
CA GLY A 115 0.76 1.77 -3.95
C GLY A 115 2.01 2.56 -3.51
N GLY A 116 1.84 3.67 -2.78
CA GLY A 116 2.91 4.64 -2.51
C GLY A 116 3.35 4.80 -1.05
N GLU A 117 2.51 4.45 -0.07
CA GLU A 117 2.82 4.70 1.34
C GLU A 117 2.05 3.70 2.22
N VAL A 118 2.77 2.78 2.88
CA VAL A 118 2.22 1.81 3.83
C VAL A 118 2.05 2.42 5.22
N ALA A 119 2.54 3.65 5.43
CA ALA A 119 2.32 4.42 6.64
C ALA A 119 1.12 5.33 6.43
N THR A 120 0.00 5.05 7.10
CA THR A 120 -1.09 6.03 7.18
C THR A 120 -0.61 7.26 7.95
N LYS A 121 -1.30 8.40 7.84
CA LYS A 121 -1.04 9.59 8.67
C LYS A 121 -1.00 9.25 10.18
N ALA A 122 -1.74 8.21 10.61
CA ALA A 122 -1.73 7.72 11.98
C ALA A 122 -0.47 6.89 12.31
N ASP A 123 0.06 6.11 11.36
CA ASP A 123 1.33 5.41 11.50
C ASP A 123 2.52 6.39 11.51
N ILE A 124 2.45 7.46 10.71
CA ILE A 124 3.40 8.58 10.73
C ILE A 124 3.35 9.34 12.07
N GLN A 125 2.18 9.48 12.68
CA GLN A 125 2.03 10.10 14.01
C GLN A 125 2.44 9.18 15.16
N ALA A 126 2.27 7.86 15.01
CA ALA A 126 2.64 6.86 16.01
C ALA A 126 4.14 6.49 15.94
N ALA A 127 4.74 6.56 14.75
CA ALA A 127 6.17 6.57 14.58
C ALA A 127 6.70 7.92 15.09
N THR A 128 7.20 7.93 16.33
CA THR A 128 8.06 9.01 16.79
C THR A 128 9.09 9.30 15.70
N SER A 129 9.05 10.51 15.11
CA SER A 129 10.03 11.02 14.14
C SER A 129 11.39 10.35 14.35
N THR A 130 11.80 9.47 13.43
CA THR A 130 13.03 8.71 13.61
C THR A 130 14.26 9.55 13.29
N LEU A 131 14.10 10.61 12.49
CA LEU A 131 15.19 11.48 12.05
C LEU A 131 14.81 12.95 12.14
N GLU A 132 15.67 13.73 12.77
CA GLU A 132 15.62 15.19 12.77
C GLU A 132 16.73 15.74 11.88
N VAL A 133 16.38 16.67 11.00
CA VAL A 133 17.29 17.33 10.07
C VAL A 133 17.40 18.80 10.46
N VAL A 134 18.64 19.30 10.54
CA VAL A 134 18.94 20.72 10.73
C VAL A 134 19.06 21.40 9.36
N ALA A 135 18.85 22.72 9.30
CA ALA A 135 18.96 23.44 8.03
C ALA A 135 20.41 23.41 7.49
N ASP A 136 20.57 23.04 6.22
CA ASP A 136 21.87 23.11 5.52
C ASP A 136 22.28 24.56 5.27
N SER A 137 21.28 25.42 5.04
CA SER A 137 21.47 26.86 4.90
C SER A 137 20.27 27.64 5.42
N GLY A 138 20.52 28.90 5.80
CA GLY A 138 19.48 29.86 6.12
C GLY A 138 19.90 31.27 5.73
N THR A 139 18.97 32.03 5.17
CA THR A 139 19.19 33.42 4.73
C THR A 139 18.09 34.34 5.24
N ALA A 140 18.46 35.50 5.80
CA ALA A 140 17.54 36.60 6.03
C ALA A 140 17.34 37.36 4.70
N VAL A 141 16.28 37.02 3.97
CA VAL A 141 15.93 37.63 2.67
C VAL A 141 15.52 39.09 2.87
N GLN A 142 14.79 39.36 3.95
CA GLN A 142 14.43 40.70 4.42
C GLN A 142 14.69 40.80 5.92
N GLY A 143 15.01 42.00 6.38
CA GLY A 143 15.47 42.25 7.74
C GLY A 143 16.99 42.33 7.83
N THR A 144 17.49 42.73 8.99
CA THR A 144 18.92 42.86 9.27
C THR A 144 19.31 41.83 10.32
N VAL A 145 20.31 40.98 10.00
CA VAL A 145 20.88 40.06 11.00
C VAL A 145 21.63 40.87 12.06
N ILE A 146 21.21 40.74 13.32
CA ILE A 146 21.81 41.44 14.46
C ILE A 146 22.87 40.58 15.14
N SER A 147 22.57 39.30 15.33
CA SER A 147 23.46 38.34 15.96
C SER A 147 23.20 36.92 15.46
N GLY A 148 24.20 36.05 15.61
CA GLY A 148 24.15 34.66 15.19
C GLY A 148 24.07 34.48 13.67
N THR A 149 23.88 33.23 13.26
CA THR A 149 23.63 32.82 11.87
C THR A 149 22.68 31.62 11.91
N TYR A 150 22.23 31.11 10.77
CA TYR A 150 21.44 29.86 10.75
C TYR A 150 22.13 28.69 11.45
N VAL A 151 23.47 28.65 11.52
CA VAL A 151 24.21 27.61 12.25
C VAL A 151 23.91 27.65 13.75
N SER A 152 23.60 28.82 14.29
CA SER A 152 23.18 28.97 15.69
C SER A 152 21.88 28.23 15.99
N THR A 153 21.07 27.90 14.98
CA THR A 153 19.78 27.22 15.17
C THR A 153 19.87 25.70 15.12
N ALA A 154 21.08 25.11 15.08
CA ALA A 154 21.25 23.66 14.97
C ALA A 154 20.92 22.92 16.28
N VAL A 155 21.13 23.58 17.42
CA VAL A 155 20.92 23.01 18.75
C VAL A 155 20.28 24.05 19.67
N ARG A 156 19.39 23.59 20.53
CA ARG A 156 18.75 24.44 21.53
C ARG A 156 19.72 24.71 22.68
N ASP A 157 20.39 25.86 22.66
CA ASP A 157 21.43 26.21 23.64
C ASP A 157 21.38 27.67 24.14
N ASN A 158 20.32 28.41 23.77
CA ASN A 158 20.13 29.85 23.99
C ASN A 158 21.08 30.75 23.17
N THR A 159 21.70 30.23 22.11
CA THR A 159 22.41 31.03 21.10
C THR A 159 21.48 31.32 19.94
N TYR A 160 21.03 32.56 19.82
CA TYR A 160 20.02 32.91 18.82
C TYR A 160 20.61 33.33 17.49
N TRP A 161 19.93 32.97 16.41
CA TRP A 161 19.92 33.76 15.19
C TRP A 161 18.86 34.85 15.32
N GLN A 162 19.33 36.09 15.50
CA GLN A 162 18.46 37.25 15.68
C GLN A 162 18.39 38.09 14.42
N ILE A 163 17.17 38.38 13.97
CA ILE A 163 16.92 39.22 12.81
C ILE A 163 15.96 40.33 13.20
N GLN A 164 16.37 41.57 12.93
CA GLN A 164 15.55 42.76 13.11
C GLN A 164 14.76 43.05 11.84
N GLU A 165 13.51 43.48 12.01
CA GLU A 165 12.63 43.93 10.93
C GLU A 165 13.24 45.08 10.12
N ASP A 166 13.20 44.95 8.80
CA ASP A 166 13.44 46.07 7.90
C ASP A 166 12.20 46.97 7.86
N ALA A 167 12.39 48.27 8.06
CA ALA A 167 11.27 49.21 8.14
C ALA A 167 10.48 49.37 6.83
N SER A 168 10.99 48.87 5.69
CA SER A 168 10.32 48.96 4.39
C SER A 168 9.73 47.63 3.93
N ASN A 169 10.39 46.52 4.28
CA ASN A 169 10.10 45.20 3.72
C ASN A 169 9.75 44.13 4.77
N GLY A 170 9.95 44.39 6.06
CA GLY A 170 9.64 43.45 7.14
C GLY A 170 10.77 42.45 7.43
N ILE A 171 10.36 41.24 7.81
CA ILE A 171 11.24 40.09 8.04
C ILE A 171 10.82 38.96 7.11
N THR A 172 11.77 38.40 6.37
CA THR A 172 11.60 37.16 5.62
C THR A 172 12.84 36.32 5.83
N VAL A 173 12.68 35.13 6.37
CA VAL A 173 13.77 34.18 6.62
C VAL A 173 13.51 32.93 5.83
N GLU A 174 14.48 32.50 5.03
CA GLU A 174 14.41 31.27 4.25
C GLU A 174 15.38 30.24 4.82
N PHE A 175 14.88 29.02 5.02
CA PHE A 175 15.67 27.85 5.40
C PHE A 175 15.61 26.81 4.28
N ILE A 176 16.75 26.16 4.05
CA ILE A 176 16.86 25.02 3.11
C ILE A 176 17.34 23.81 3.90
N PHE A 177 16.63 22.70 3.74
CA PHE A 177 16.95 21.39 4.31
C PHE A 177 17.14 20.39 3.19
N THR A 178 18.05 19.45 3.38
CA THR A 178 18.37 18.34 2.48
C THR A 178 18.18 17.06 3.26
N MET A 179 17.24 16.23 2.84
CA MET A 179 17.03 14.93 3.49
C MET A 179 18.19 14.01 3.10
N SER A 180 18.76 13.31 4.08
CA SER A 180 19.88 12.39 3.85
C SER A 180 19.47 11.08 3.17
N ASP A 181 18.19 10.74 3.27
CA ASP A 181 17.61 9.50 2.75
C ASP A 181 16.55 9.85 1.69
N PRO A 182 16.62 9.27 0.48
CA PRO A 182 15.67 9.57 -0.60
C PRO A 182 14.23 9.15 -0.29
N ASP A 183 14.06 8.20 0.63
CA ASP A 183 12.77 7.66 1.05
C ASP A 183 12.21 8.40 2.27
N CYS A 184 12.93 9.41 2.79
CA CYS A 184 12.42 10.26 3.85
C CYS A 184 11.31 11.19 3.36
N LYS A 185 10.25 11.28 4.16
CA LYS A 185 9.13 12.21 3.99
C LYS A 185 9.16 13.20 5.16
N PRO A 186 9.25 14.52 4.94
CA PRO A 186 9.24 15.48 6.02
C PRO A 186 7.91 15.42 6.77
N GLY A 187 7.98 15.34 8.08
CA GLY A 187 6.83 15.27 8.97
C GLY A 187 6.47 16.64 9.51
N VAL A 188 7.35 17.25 10.29
CA VAL A 188 7.07 18.46 11.08
C VAL A 188 8.21 19.46 10.95
N PHE A 189 7.87 20.69 10.58
CA PHE A 189 8.77 21.83 10.74
C PHE A 189 8.61 22.39 12.15
N GLU A 190 9.70 22.47 12.91
CA GLU A 190 9.73 22.94 14.29
C GLU A 190 10.67 24.14 14.45
N VAL A 191 10.20 25.17 15.15
CA VAL A 191 10.99 26.29 15.62
C VAL A 191 10.89 26.39 17.13
N PHE A 192 12.03 26.49 17.81
CA PHE A 192 12.11 26.96 19.19
C PHE A 192 12.72 28.35 19.21
N GLY A 193 11.99 29.32 19.76
CA GLY A 193 12.39 30.72 19.78
C GLY A 193 11.24 31.66 20.12
N ARG A 194 11.35 32.93 19.71
CA ARG A 194 10.31 33.95 19.98
C ARG A 194 10.26 35.02 18.91
N TYR A 195 9.11 35.70 18.84
CA TYR A 195 8.89 36.86 17.98
C TYR A 195 8.37 38.06 18.79
N GLU A 196 9.17 39.13 18.85
CA GLU A 196 8.89 40.36 19.60
C GLU A 196 8.17 41.40 18.72
N GLY A 197 7.06 40.99 18.10
CA GLY A 197 6.19 41.86 17.27
C GLY A 197 5.20 42.69 18.09
N VAL A 198 5.03 43.99 17.79
CA VAL A 198 4.09 44.89 18.47
C VAL A 198 3.32 45.75 17.46
N PRO A 199 1.97 45.81 17.51
CA PRO A 199 1.07 45.12 18.46
C PRO A 199 0.99 43.59 18.28
N SER A 200 0.85 42.86 19.39
CA SER A 200 0.87 41.39 19.41
C SER A 200 -0.20 40.69 18.57
N LYS A 201 -1.34 41.36 18.31
CA LYS A 201 -2.46 40.82 17.53
C LYS A 201 -2.42 41.16 16.04
N SER A 202 -1.60 42.12 15.63
CA SER A 202 -1.53 42.59 14.23
C SER A 202 -0.18 42.31 13.58
N HIS A 203 0.79 41.78 14.34
CA HIS A 203 2.09 41.34 13.86
C HIS A 203 2.28 39.89 14.25
N TYR A 204 2.48 39.04 13.27
CA TYR A 204 2.79 37.63 13.44
C TYR A 204 3.64 37.15 12.26
N GLN A 205 4.25 35.99 12.44
CA GLN A 205 4.93 35.30 11.36
C GLN A 205 4.01 34.26 10.74
N GLU A 206 3.96 34.24 9.42
CA GLU A 206 3.39 33.19 8.59
C GLU A 206 4.45 32.15 8.28
N LEU A 207 4.01 30.91 8.08
CA LEU A 207 4.86 29.84 7.55
C LEU A 207 4.50 29.58 6.10
N TRP A 208 5.52 29.55 5.25
CA TRP A 208 5.42 29.29 3.83
C TRP A 208 6.36 28.17 3.42
N ALA A 209 5.98 27.44 2.38
CA ALA A 209 6.75 26.34 1.82
C ALA A 209 6.83 26.45 0.31
N TRP A 210 7.94 26.02 -0.28
CA TRP A 210 8.05 25.96 -1.73
C TRP A 210 7.32 24.73 -2.26
N ASN A 211 6.22 24.95 -2.98
CA ASN A 211 5.48 23.89 -3.67
C ASN A 211 6.19 23.60 -5.00
N VAL A 212 6.77 22.41 -5.13
CA VAL A 212 7.60 22.05 -6.28
C VAL A 212 6.78 21.81 -7.55
N GLU A 213 5.52 21.37 -7.41
CA GLU A 213 4.63 21.08 -8.52
C GLU A 213 4.15 22.36 -9.21
N SER A 214 3.80 23.37 -8.41
CA SER A 214 3.37 24.68 -8.90
C SER A 214 4.51 25.66 -9.13
N ALA A 215 5.73 25.32 -8.71
CA ALA A 215 6.89 26.20 -8.69
C ALA A 215 6.57 27.57 -8.04
N ALA A 216 5.89 27.54 -6.90
CA ALA A 216 5.44 28.73 -6.17
C ALA A 216 5.55 28.54 -4.65
N TRP A 217 5.58 29.66 -3.93
CA TRP A 217 5.45 29.65 -2.47
C TRP A 217 3.98 29.47 -2.09
N GLU A 218 3.73 28.53 -1.18
CA GLU A 218 2.41 28.24 -0.62
C GLU A 218 2.40 28.56 0.88
N GLN A 219 1.37 29.25 1.34
CA GLN A 219 1.18 29.56 2.76
C GLN A 219 0.62 28.34 3.48
N LEU A 220 1.33 27.86 4.48
CA LEU A 220 0.92 26.69 5.27
C LEU A 220 0.09 27.09 6.50
N ILE A 221 0.52 28.13 7.19
CA ILE A 221 -0.18 28.64 8.37
C ILE A 221 -0.05 30.16 8.44
N GLU A 222 -1.17 30.81 8.70
CA GLU A 222 -1.26 32.26 8.82
C GLU A 222 -0.56 32.76 10.08
N ILE A 223 -0.91 32.23 11.25
CA ILE A 223 -0.32 32.68 12.52
C ILE A 223 0.58 31.58 13.08
N PHE A 224 1.79 31.46 12.54
CA PHE A 224 2.80 30.49 12.99
C PHE A 224 3.47 30.93 14.30
N MET A 225 4.08 32.13 14.31
CA MET A 225 4.64 32.74 15.52
C MET A 225 3.87 34.03 15.84
N PRO A 226 2.99 34.04 16.85
CA PRO A 226 2.27 35.24 17.25
C PRO A 226 3.24 36.33 17.75
N GLY A 227 2.90 37.59 17.55
CA GLY A 227 3.65 38.70 18.13
C GLY A 227 3.45 38.83 19.64
N GLY A 228 4.26 39.68 20.26
CA GLY A 228 4.21 39.99 21.70
C GLY A 228 4.75 38.88 22.59
N ILE A 229 5.42 37.87 22.02
CA ILE A 229 6.03 36.78 22.77
C ILE A 229 7.44 37.22 23.19
N THR A 230 7.64 37.39 24.50
CA THR A 230 8.93 37.79 25.10
C THR A 230 9.68 36.62 25.75
N SER A 231 9.16 35.39 25.61
CA SER A 231 9.75 34.17 26.15
C SER A 231 9.73 33.09 25.09
N ASP A 232 10.75 32.25 25.03
CA ASP A 232 10.82 31.22 23.99
C ASP A 232 9.72 30.18 24.14
N ALA A 233 9.21 29.73 22.99
CA ALA A 233 8.22 28.68 22.86
C ALA A 233 8.53 27.81 21.65
N THR A 234 7.93 26.61 21.61
CA THR A 234 7.98 25.73 20.45
C THR A 234 6.78 26.03 19.54
N PHE A 235 7.05 26.21 18.26
CA PHE A 235 6.08 26.37 17.18
C PHE A 235 6.32 25.27 16.17
N GLN A 236 5.26 24.56 15.80
CA GLN A 236 5.38 23.41 14.90
C GLN A 236 4.21 23.37 13.91
N HIS A 237 4.49 22.86 12.72
CA HIS A 237 3.46 22.62 11.71
C HIS A 237 3.77 21.35 10.92
N GLU A 238 2.73 20.54 10.68
CA GLU A 238 2.83 19.36 9.82
C GLU A 238 3.12 19.78 8.38
N TYR A 239 3.95 19.00 7.71
CA TYR A 239 4.39 19.27 6.36
C TYR A 239 3.85 18.21 5.39
N TYR A 240 3.75 18.56 4.11
CA TYR A 240 3.18 17.69 3.07
C TYR A 240 4.19 17.41 1.96
N GLU A 241 4.09 16.23 1.35
CA GLU A 241 5.04 15.74 0.33
C GLU A 241 5.27 16.66 -0.86
N ARG A 242 4.24 17.40 -1.30
CA ARG A 242 4.26 18.27 -2.49
C ARG A 242 5.27 19.43 -2.43
N HIS A 243 5.96 19.60 -1.32
CA HIS A 243 6.94 20.66 -1.12
C HIS A 243 8.39 20.13 -1.01
N ILE A 244 8.60 18.85 -1.33
CA ILE A 244 9.94 18.24 -1.43
C ILE A 244 10.36 18.18 -2.89
N ASN A 245 11.55 18.68 -3.20
CA ASN A 245 12.17 18.45 -4.51
C ASN A 245 12.82 17.06 -4.53
N ARG A 246 12.10 16.01 -4.94
CA ARG A 246 12.57 14.61 -4.92
C ARG A 246 13.94 14.38 -5.58
N PRO A 247 14.25 14.95 -6.76
CA PRO A 247 15.58 14.84 -7.35
C PRO A 247 16.74 15.32 -6.48
N THR A 248 16.51 16.35 -5.65
CA THR A 248 17.57 16.96 -4.82
C THR A 248 17.37 16.72 -3.32
N GLN A 249 16.27 16.08 -2.94
CA GLN A 249 15.82 15.90 -1.56
C GLN A 249 15.73 17.22 -0.76
N GLU A 250 15.48 18.32 -1.47
CA GLU A 250 15.51 19.66 -0.90
C GLU A 250 14.11 20.11 -0.45
N VAL A 251 14.04 20.70 0.74
CA VAL A 251 12.84 21.31 1.31
C VAL A 251 13.14 22.77 1.62
N LYS A 252 12.32 23.69 1.11
CA LYS A 252 12.47 25.14 1.38
C LYS A 252 11.31 25.66 2.19
N ILE A 253 11.65 26.35 3.27
CA ILE A 253 10.71 26.96 4.20
C ILE A 253 10.98 28.44 4.31
N ARG A 254 9.92 29.24 4.37
CA ARG A 254 10.00 30.66 4.72
C ARG A 254 9.18 30.97 5.95
N VAL A 255 9.76 31.77 6.83
CA VAL A 255 9.05 32.45 7.92
C VAL A 255 8.95 33.91 7.53
N ILE A 256 7.72 34.37 7.28
CA ILE A 256 7.44 35.68 6.70
C ILE A 256 6.63 36.50 7.69
N HIS A 257 7.05 37.74 7.91
CA HIS A 257 6.30 38.66 8.74
C HIS A 257 5.09 39.21 7.98
N ASN A 258 3.87 38.88 8.45
CA ASN A 258 2.66 39.51 7.93
C ASN A 258 2.43 40.90 8.54
N ILE A 259 1.92 41.83 7.74
CA ILE A 259 1.85 43.25 8.12
C ILE A 259 0.59 43.99 7.72
N THR A 260 0.27 44.96 8.58
CA THR A 260 -0.57 46.13 8.27
C THR A 260 0.25 47.43 8.22
N SER A 261 1.44 47.48 8.86
CA SER A 261 2.44 48.57 8.77
C SER A 261 3.78 48.14 9.36
N TYR A 262 4.91 48.35 8.68
CA TYR A 262 6.26 48.02 9.20
C TYR A 262 6.75 49.05 10.22
N ASN A 263 7.49 48.62 11.27
CA ASN A 263 7.96 49.55 12.31
C ASN A 263 9.46 49.51 12.65
N GLY A 264 10.25 48.62 12.04
CA GLY A 264 11.71 48.53 12.20
C GLY A 264 12.19 48.16 13.60
N THR A 265 11.28 47.83 14.52
CA THR A 265 11.60 47.51 15.92
C THR A 265 11.29 46.07 16.29
N HIS A 266 10.62 45.30 15.42
CA HIS A 266 10.37 43.89 15.68
C HIS A 266 11.64 43.07 15.51
N ASN A 267 11.77 42.03 16.33
CA ASN A 267 12.88 41.09 16.27
C ASN A 267 12.31 39.67 16.31
N ILE A 268 12.89 38.79 15.50
CA ILE A 268 12.70 37.35 15.60
C ILE A 268 13.99 36.71 16.10
N TYR A 269 13.84 35.71 16.97
CA TYR A 269 14.93 34.97 17.57
C TYR A 269 14.69 33.49 17.35
N PHE A 270 15.60 32.84 16.64
CA PHE A 270 15.61 31.39 16.45
C PHE A 270 16.72 30.79 17.31
N ASP A 271 16.38 29.89 18.25
CA ASP A 271 17.34 29.11 19.04
C ASP A 271 17.49 27.69 18.47
N SER A 272 16.40 27.08 17.99
CA SER A 272 16.46 25.84 17.24
C SER A 272 15.48 25.84 16.08
N VAL A 273 15.90 25.34 14.91
CA VAL A 273 15.03 25.13 13.75
C VAL A 273 15.32 23.74 13.19
N ARG A 274 14.28 22.90 13.12
CA ARG A 274 14.39 21.49 12.74
C ARG A 274 13.28 21.11 11.76
N LEU A 275 13.59 20.13 10.95
CA LEU A 275 12.62 19.43 10.12
C LEU A 275 12.69 17.95 10.48
N SER A 276 11.62 17.38 11.00
CA SER A 276 11.55 15.92 11.15
C SER A 276 11.24 15.27 9.81
N CYS A 277 11.70 14.04 9.63
CA CYS A 277 11.25 13.19 8.54
C CYS A 277 11.05 11.75 9.00
N ILE A 278 10.23 11.03 8.24
CA ILE A 278 9.96 9.60 8.42
C ILE A 278 10.42 8.85 7.19
N ILE A 279 11.16 7.76 7.37
CA ILE A 279 11.46 6.82 6.29
C ILE A 279 10.21 6.02 6.03
N VAL A 280 9.69 6.11 4.81
CA VAL A 280 8.57 5.27 4.40
C VAL A 280 9.12 3.91 3.95
N ILE A 281 8.74 2.87 4.69
CA ILE A 281 8.96 1.49 4.27
C ILE A 281 7.90 1.16 3.22
N THR A 282 8.33 0.82 2.02
CA THR A 282 7.44 0.44 0.91
C THR A 282 7.01 -1.02 1.03
N ALA A 283 5.96 -1.39 0.31
CA ALA A 283 5.56 -2.79 0.19
C ALA A 283 6.67 -3.66 -0.44
N ALA A 284 7.48 -3.08 -1.33
CA ALA A 284 8.65 -3.74 -1.91
C ALA A 284 9.72 -3.98 -0.84
N ASP A 285 10.03 -3.00 0.02
CA ASP A 285 10.99 -3.18 1.12
C ASP A 285 10.54 -4.27 2.09
N ILE A 286 9.23 -4.33 2.38
CA ILE A 286 8.64 -5.42 3.19
C ILE A 286 8.75 -6.74 2.45
N ALA A 287 8.42 -6.78 1.16
CA ALA A 287 8.47 -8.00 0.36
C ALA A 287 9.91 -8.52 0.25
N ASP A 288 10.89 -7.67 0.01
CA ASP A 288 12.31 -8.03 -0.02
C ASP A 288 12.72 -8.56 1.36
N ALA A 289 12.39 -7.87 2.45
CA ALA A 289 12.66 -8.36 3.80
C ALA A 289 11.99 -9.72 4.11
N VAL A 290 10.79 -9.97 3.58
CA VAL A 290 10.03 -11.21 3.77
C VAL A 290 10.48 -12.34 2.83
N TRP A 291 10.93 -12.04 1.62
CA TRP A 291 11.29 -13.06 0.63
C TRP A 291 12.78 -13.36 0.61
N GLU A 292 13.62 -12.45 1.11
CA GLU A 292 15.03 -12.69 1.42
C GLU A 292 15.24 -13.47 2.73
N GLU A 293 14.24 -14.25 3.19
CA GLU A 293 14.28 -15.07 4.41
C GLU A 293 15.52 -15.99 4.51
N ALA A 294 16.05 -16.48 3.37
CA ALA A 294 17.25 -17.30 3.36
C ALA A 294 18.52 -16.51 3.75
N ALA A 295 18.53 -15.21 3.46
CA ALA A 295 19.61 -14.27 3.75
C ALA A 295 19.40 -13.49 5.06
N ALA A 296 18.15 -13.30 5.50
CA ALA A 296 17.78 -12.42 6.62
C ALA A 296 18.08 -12.97 8.04
N ASP A 297 19.02 -13.91 8.22
CA ASP A 297 19.39 -14.50 9.52
C ASP A 297 18.19 -15.07 10.33
N HIS A 298 17.07 -15.38 9.67
CA HIS A 298 15.91 -16.05 10.27
C HIS A 298 16.18 -17.57 10.45
N GLU A 299 17.36 -17.92 10.94
CA GLU A 299 17.85 -19.28 11.13
C GLU A 299 17.44 -19.89 12.49
N ILE A 300 16.68 -19.15 13.30
CA ILE A 300 16.21 -19.65 14.58
C ILE A 300 15.38 -20.92 14.34
N ALA A 301 15.66 -21.98 15.12
CA ALA A 301 14.99 -23.26 14.95
C ALA A 301 13.46 -23.11 14.98
N GLY A 302 12.79 -23.63 13.95
CA GLY A 302 11.33 -23.60 13.82
C GLY A 302 10.78 -22.54 12.86
N THR A 303 11.60 -21.60 12.39
CA THR A 303 11.21 -20.59 11.38
C THR A 303 11.13 -21.19 9.97
N THR A 304 10.55 -20.42 9.04
CA THR A 304 10.55 -20.75 7.61
C THR A 304 11.97 -20.70 7.04
N GLY A 305 12.75 -19.64 7.33
CA GLY A 305 14.16 -19.55 6.95
C GLY A 305 15.01 -20.77 7.36
N ALA A 306 14.88 -21.26 8.59
CA ALA A 306 15.59 -22.47 9.05
C ALA A 306 15.20 -23.73 8.27
N LYS A 307 13.92 -23.87 7.90
CA LYS A 307 13.43 -25.00 7.09
C LYS A 307 13.89 -24.89 5.63
N LEU A 308 13.87 -23.69 5.05
CA LEU A 308 14.37 -23.44 3.68
C LEU A 308 15.86 -23.77 3.58
N ARG A 309 16.66 -23.33 4.56
CA ARG A 309 18.08 -23.68 4.64
C ARG A 309 18.32 -25.17 4.77
N LEU A 310 17.57 -25.86 5.63
CA LEU A 310 17.65 -27.32 5.75
C LEU A 310 17.27 -28.00 4.42
N MET A 311 16.24 -27.54 3.73
CA MET A 311 15.85 -28.07 2.41
C MET A 311 16.96 -27.85 1.39
N GLU A 312 17.60 -26.68 1.35
CA GLU A 312 18.74 -26.41 0.50
C GLU A 312 19.91 -27.37 0.80
N GLN A 313 20.27 -27.55 2.08
CA GLN A 313 21.33 -28.47 2.49
C GLN A 313 20.99 -29.93 2.12
N ILE A 314 19.74 -30.36 2.30
CA ILE A 314 19.26 -31.68 1.85
C ILE A 314 19.38 -31.83 0.33
N LEU A 315 19.21 -30.77 -0.45
CA LEU A 315 19.29 -30.83 -1.92
C LEU A 315 20.74 -30.79 -2.42
N ARG A 316 21.61 -29.98 -1.81
CA ARG A 316 22.95 -29.69 -2.32
C ARG A 316 24.07 -30.47 -1.67
N ASN A 317 23.96 -30.80 -0.38
CA ASN A 317 25.12 -31.30 0.35
C ASN A 317 25.35 -32.79 0.14
N LYS A 318 26.54 -33.21 0.55
CA LYS A 318 26.98 -34.61 0.50
C LYS A 318 26.07 -35.47 1.37
N ILE A 319 25.61 -36.57 0.80
CA ILE A 319 24.86 -37.61 1.51
C ILE A 319 25.61 -38.93 1.35
N VAL A 320 25.84 -39.61 2.47
CA VAL A 320 26.45 -40.95 2.51
C VAL A 320 25.49 -41.89 3.20
N THR A 321 25.17 -43.01 2.54
CA THR A 321 24.37 -44.09 3.13
C THR A 321 25.27 -45.27 3.40
N ASP A 322 25.34 -45.71 4.65
CA ASP A 322 26.04 -46.95 4.99
C ASP A 322 25.24 -48.14 4.42
N PRO A 323 25.82 -48.95 3.51
CA PRO A 323 25.11 -50.06 2.89
C PRO A 323 24.85 -51.23 3.85
N VAL A 324 25.52 -51.29 5.00
CA VAL A 324 25.37 -52.37 5.99
C VAL A 324 24.27 -52.04 6.99
N THR A 325 24.24 -50.80 7.49
CA THR A 325 23.28 -50.37 8.51
C THR A 325 22.07 -49.65 7.92
N GLY A 326 22.18 -49.13 6.69
CA GLY A 326 21.16 -48.30 6.06
C GLY A 326 21.06 -46.88 6.64
N ILE A 327 22.02 -46.45 7.46
CA ILE A 327 22.05 -45.10 8.02
C ILE A 327 22.50 -44.12 6.94
N MET A 328 21.62 -43.19 6.60
CA MET A 328 21.91 -42.02 5.79
C MET A 328 22.47 -40.91 6.69
N THR A 329 23.59 -40.32 6.28
CA THR A 329 24.22 -39.17 6.93
C THR A 329 24.29 -38.01 5.94
N LEU A 330 23.63 -36.91 6.28
CA LEU A 330 23.72 -35.63 5.57
C LEU A 330 24.78 -34.76 6.27
N TYR A 331 25.68 -34.19 5.49
CA TYR A 331 26.74 -33.32 5.99
C TYR A 331 26.44 -31.85 5.73
N ASP A 332 26.90 -30.95 6.60
CA ASP A 332 26.89 -29.51 6.38
C ASP A 332 28.03 -29.07 5.43
N ASP A 333 28.10 -27.78 5.13
CA ASP A 333 29.15 -27.20 4.26
C ASP A 333 30.56 -27.27 4.85
N ALA A 334 30.69 -27.37 6.17
CA ALA A 334 31.96 -27.53 6.87
C ALA A 334 32.37 -29.01 7.01
N GLY A 335 31.55 -29.96 6.53
CA GLY A 335 31.75 -31.39 6.66
C GLY A 335 31.32 -31.97 8.00
N GLY A 336 30.65 -31.20 8.86
CA GLY A 336 29.98 -31.66 10.06
C GLY A 336 28.74 -32.49 9.74
N VAL A 337 28.28 -33.30 10.70
CA VAL A 337 27.05 -34.09 10.53
C VAL A 337 25.85 -33.20 10.83
N LEU A 338 25.01 -32.98 9.83
CA LEU A 338 23.81 -32.18 9.95
C LEU A 338 22.61 -33.02 10.41
N LEU A 339 22.43 -34.19 9.80
CA LEU A 339 21.31 -35.09 10.10
C LEU A 339 21.71 -36.54 9.84
N THR A 340 21.19 -37.44 10.66
CA THR A 340 21.22 -38.89 10.40
C THR A 340 19.80 -39.44 10.40
N ALA A 341 19.53 -40.36 9.48
CA ALA A 341 18.24 -41.02 9.37
C ALA A 341 18.41 -42.48 8.91
N GLN A 342 17.51 -43.35 9.35
CA GLN A 342 17.44 -44.72 8.86
C GLN A 342 16.71 -44.75 7.51
N LEU A 343 17.37 -45.24 6.46
CA LEU A 343 16.74 -45.50 5.18
C LEU A 343 16.13 -46.91 5.16
N TYR A 344 14.94 -47.03 4.57
CA TYR A 344 14.20 -48.29 4.45
C TYR A 344 13.93 -48.60 2.98
N GLU A 345 13.93 -49.89 2.61
CA GLU A 345 13.73 -50.33 1.22
C GLU A 345 12.26 -50.20 0.78
N GLU A 346 11.32 -50.25 1.74
CA GLU A 346 9.88 -50.28 1.48
C GLU A 346 9.13 -49.47 2.54
N THR A 347 7.93 -49.00 2.20
CA THR A 347 7.11 -48.10 3.04
C THR A 347 6.45 -48.77 4.25
N GLY A 348 6.58 -50.09 4.45
CA GLY A 348 5.81 -50.81 5.46
C GLY A 348 6.48 -51.98 6.18
N THR A 349 7.59 -52.52 5.66
CA THR A 349 8.20 -53.75 6.22
C THR A 349 9.30 -53.48 7.25
N GLY A 350 9.66 -52.21 7.49
CA GLY A 350 10.70 -51.82 8.46
C GLY A 350 12.10 -52.35 8.11
N GLN A 351 12.27 -52.86 6.89
CA GLN A 351 13.52 -53.40 6.42
C GLN A 351 14.49 -52.27 6.09
N ALA A 352 15.54 -52.13 6.90
CA ALA A 352 16.62 -51.19 6.64
C ALA A 352 17.26 -51.44 5.27
N TYR A 353 17.70 -50.36 4.63
CA TYR A 353 18.40 -50.35 3.35
C TYR A 353 19.68 -51.20 3.39
N ARG A 354 19.88 -52.08 2.39
CA ARG A 354 21.02 -53.03 2.32
C ARG A 354 21.93 -52.85 1.09
N GLY A 355 22.06 -51.64 0.55
CA GLY A 355 23.10 -51.32 -0.45
C GLY A 355 22.76 -51.70 -1.90
N GLN A 356 21.61 -51.26 -2.42
CA GLN A 356 21.18 -51.47 -3.82
C GLN A 356 21.16 -50.20 -4.71
N GLY A 357 22.10 -49.24 -4.55
CA GLY A 357 22.31 -48.11 -5.48
C GLY A 357 22.11 -46.67 -4.96
N ALA A 358 21.93 -46.47 -3.66
CA ALA A 358 21.76 -45.17 -2.98
C ALA A 358 22.92 -44.82 -2.01
N GLU A 359 24.11 -45.40 -2.21
CA GLU A 359 25.21 -45.34 -1.24
C GLU A 359 25.85 -43.96 -1.14
N ARG A 360 25.84 -43.17 -2.22
CA ARG A 360 26.54 -41.89 -2.25
C ARG A 360 25.93 -40.88 -3.21
N ARG A 361 25.66 -39.68 -2.70
CA ARG A 361 25.42 -38.47 -3.49
C ARG A 361 26.49 -37.45 -3.11
N GLU A 362 27.30 -37.03 -4.07
CA GLU A 362 28.27 -35.96 -3.86
C GLU A 362 27.57 -34.61 -3.76
N ARG A 363 28.33 -33.59 -3.33
CA ARG A 363 27.86 -32.21 -3.32
C ARG A 363 27.57 -31.75 -4.75
N LEU A 364 26.44 -31.07 -4.94
CA LEU A 364 26.16 -30.32 -6.17
C LEU A 364 26.86 -28.96 -6.08
N GLU A 365 27.83 -28.71 -6.97
CA GLU A 365 28.46 -27.41 -7.11
C GLU A 365 27.70 -26.60 -8.17
N GLU A 366 27.43 -25.32 -7.89
CA GLU A 366 26.98 -24.40 -8.93
C GLU A 366 28.17 -24.04 -9.84
N PRO A 367 27.92 -23.82 -11.14
CA PRO A 367 28.95 -23.41 -12.08
C PRO A 367 29.56 -22.05 -11.77
#